data_AF-Q07QC1-F1
#
_entry.id   AF-Q07QC1-F1
#
_cell.length_a   1.000
_cell.length_b   1.000
_cell.length_c   1.000
_cell.angle_alpha   90.00
_cell.angle_beta   90.00
_cell.angle_gamma   90.00
#
_symmetry.space_group_name_H-M   'P 1'
#
loop_
_entity.id
_entity.type
_entity.pdbx_description
1 polymer ?
#
loop_
_entity_poly.entity_id
_entity_poly.type
_entity_poly.pdbx_seq_one_letter_code
_entity_poly.pdbx_strand_id
1 'polypeptide(L)' 'MTPSSIQPFPWDAAMRFGFGILQLSPAAFWSLTPRELACAIRARRGEGGAPLDRAAFDQLMRRFPDHAAAEGEVR' A
#
# COMPACT_ATOMS: atom_id res chain seq x y z
N MET A 1 5.42 -14.40 -19.92
CA MET A 1 4.63 -13.17 -19.72
C MET A 1 3.27 -13.60 -19.20
N THR A 2 3.09 -13.64 -17.88
CA THR A 2 1.81 -14.02 -17.26
C THR A 2 0.80 -12.89 -17.51
N PRO A 3 -0.44 -13.19 -17.96
CA PRO A 3 -1.44 -12.15 -18.15
C PRO A 3 -1.81 -11.53 -16.80
N SER A 4 -1.68 -10.20 -16.69
CA SER A 4 -2.14 -9.47 -15.52
C SER A 4 -3.66 -9.64 -15.39
N SER A 5 -4.11 -10.22 -14.28
CA SER A 5 -5.54 -10.34 -14.00
C SER A 5 -6.15 -8.94 -13.77
N ILE A 6 -7.25 -8.64 -14.46
CA ILE A 6 -8.00 -7.40 -14.22
C ILE A 6 -8.66 -7.53 -12.85
N GLN A 7 -8.15 -6.81 -11.87
CA GLN A 7 -8.79 -6.71 -10.56
C GLN A 7 -9.94 -5.69 -10.63
N PRO A 8 -11.12 -5.99 -10.07
CA PRO A 8 -12.21 -5.04 -10.01
C PRO A 8 -11.83 -3.84 -9.13
N PHE A 9 -12.45 -2.69 -9.38
CA PHE A 9 -12.23 -1.50 -8.57
C PHE A 9 -12.65 -1.74 -7.10
N PRO A 10 -11.83 -1.35 -6.10
CA PRO A 10 -12.07 -1.66 -4.70
C PRO A 10 -13.09 -0.69 -4.05
N TRP A 11 -14.37 -0.88 -4.36
CA TRP A 11 -15.47 -0.01 -3.88
C TRP A 11 -15.52 0.13 -2.36
N ASP A 12 -15.35 -0.96 -1.61
CA ASP A 12 -15.42 -0.92 -0.14
C ASP A 12 -14.35 0.00 0.47
N ALA A 13 -13.15 0.02 -0.12
CA ALA A 13 -12.06 0.88 0.33
C ALA A 13 -12.35 2.34 -0.01
N ALA A 14 -12.86 2.61 -1.22
CA ALA A 14 -13.23 3.95 -1.65
C ALA A 14 -14.35 4.55 -0.78
N MET A 15 -15.40 3.79 -0.48
CA MET A 15 -16.52 4.25 0.35
C MET A 15 -16.12 4.43 1.82
N ARG A 16 -15.30 3.53 2.39
CA ARG A 16 -14.74 3.75 3.74
C ARG A 16 -13.94 5.04 3.82
N PHE A 17 -13.13 5.33 2.81
CA PHE A 17 -12.35 6.56 2.76
C PHE A 17 -13.25 7.80 2.62
N GLY A 18 -14.21 7.77 1.69
CA GLY A 18 -15.13 8.87 1.44
C GLY A 18 -16.04 9.19 2.64
N PHE A 19 -16.73 8.19 3.18
CA PHE A 19 -17.70 8.39 4.26
C PHE A 19 -17.08 8.40 5.65
N GLY A 20 -16.03 7.61 5.88
CA GLY A 20 -15.39 7.50 7.19
C GLY A 20 -14.32 8.56 7.43
N ILE A 21 -13.38 8.72 6.48
CA ILE A 21 -12.18 9.56 6.69
C ILE A 21 -12.42 11.00 6.22
N LEU A 22 -13.01 11.18 5.04
CA LEU A 22 -13.33 12.50 4.52
C LEU A 22 -14.68 13.03 5.02
N GLN A 23 -15.52 12.17 5.62
CA GLN A 23 -16.86 12.50 6.12
C GLN A 23 -17.75 13.18 5.06
N LEU A 24 -17.62 12.76 3.81
CA LEU A 24 -18.44 13.29 2.73
C LEU A 24 -19.87 12.78 2.84
N SER A 25 -20.83 13.62 2.45
CA SER A 25 -22.18 13.13 2.16
C SER A 25 -22.15 12.19 0.95
N PRO A 26 -23.13 11.29 0.80
CA PRO A 26 -23.27 10.45 -0.39
C PRO A 26 -23.25 11.25 -1.70
N ALA A 27 -23.94 12.39 -1.74
CA ALA A 27 -23.97 13.25 -2.92
C ALA A 27 -22.59 13.82 -3.26
N ALA A 28 -21.86 14.31 -2.26
CA ALA A 28 -20.51 14.85 -2.47
C ALA A 28 -19.54 13.75 -2.94
N PHE A 29 -19.60 12.56 -2.35
CA PHE A 29 -18.78 11.43 -2.77
C PHE A 29 -19.04 11.03 -4.23
N TRP A 30 -20.31 10.92 -4.64
CA TRP A 30 -20.66 10.54 -6.01
C TRP A 30 -20.42 11.64 -7.04
N SER A 31 -20.27 12.91 -6.61
CA SER A 31 -19.86 14.00 -7.50
C SER A 31 -18.35 14.05 -7.75
N LEU A 32 -17.52 13.35 -6.95
CA LEU A 32 -16.08 13.34 -7.14
C LEU A 32 -15.70 12.61 -8.42
N THR A 33 -14.78 13.22 -9.16
CA THR A 33 -14.09 12.52 -10.25
C THR A 33 -13.07 11.52 -9.68
N PRO A 34 -12.72 10.45 -10.42
CA PRO A 34 -11.67 9.51 -10.00
C PRO A 34 -10.33 10.18 -9.71
N ARG A 35 -10.00 11.26 -10.44
CA ARG A 35 -8.76 12.03 -10.24
C ARG A 35 -8.78 12.78 -8.89
N GLU A 36 -9.91 13.39 -8.53
CA GLU A 36 -10.07 14.06 -7.25
C GLU A 36 -10.03 13.07 -6.09
N LEU A 37 -10.68 11.91 -6.23
CA LEU A 37 -10.59 10.84 -5.24
C LEU A 37 -9.13 10.38 -5.04
N ALA A 38 -8.39 10.17 -6.13
CA ALA A 38 -6.98 9.80 -6.06
C ALA A 38 -6.13 10.89 -5.38
N CYS A 39 -6.36 12.17 -5.69
CA CYS A 39 -5.72 13.29 -5.03
C CYS A 39 -6.02 13.32 -3.52
N ALA A 40 -7.28 13.12 -3.12
CA ALA A 40 -7.67 13.10 -1.71
C ALA A 40 -7.01 11.95 -0.95
N ILE A 41 -6.91 10.76 -1.57
CA ILE A 41 -6.20 9.60 -1.00
C ILE A 41 -4.72 9.92 -0.80
N ARG A 42 -4.05 10.50 -1.80
CA ARG A 42 -2.64 10.90 -1.70
C ARG A 42 -2.42 11.97 -0.63
N ALA A 43 -3.30 12.96 -0.55
CA ALA A 43 -3.22 14.00 0.47
C ALA A 43 -3.31 13.44 1.91
N ARG A 44 -4.04 12.33 2.11
CA ARG A 44 -4.19 11.69 3.43
C ARG A 44 -3.15 10.62 3.74
N ARG A 45 -2.74 9.82 2.75
CA ARG A 45 -1.73 8.75 2.94
C ARG A 45 -0.30 9.24 2.74
N GLY A 46 -0.12 10.46 2.25
CA GLY A 46 1.14 10.93 1.70
C GLY A 46 1.36 10.38 0.29
N GLU A 47 2.40 10.86 -0.37
CA GLU A 47 3.00 10.11 -1.47
C GLU A 47 3.47 8.79 -0.85
N GLY A 48 2.77 7.68 -1.17
CA GLY A 48 3.22 6.36 -0.77
C GLY A 48 4.71 6.29 -1.08
N GLY A 49 5.53 6.13 -0.03
CA GLY A 49 6.98 6.26 -0.15
C GLY A 49 7.46 5.47 -1.35
N ALA A 50 8.47 6.00 -2.04
CA ALA A 50 9.02 5.37 -3.24
C ALA A 50 9.12 3.85 -3.00
N PRO A 51 8.67 3.01 -3.95
CA PRO A 51 8.79 1.56 -3.82
C PRO A 51 10.21 1.24 -3.34
N LEU A 52 10.33 0.36 -2.34
CA LEU A 52 11.63 -0.03 -1.78
C LEU A 52 12.59 -0.32 -2.94
N ASP A 53 13.61 0.51 -3.09
CA ASP A 53 14.55 0.33 -4.19
C ASP A 53 15.43 -0.89 -3.94
N ARG A 54 16.09 -1.35 -5.01
CA ARG A 54 16.92 -2.55 -4.94
C ARG A 54 18.06 -2.38 -3.92
N ALA A 55 18.64 -1.19 -3.81
CA ALA A 55 19.75 -0.93 -2.92
C ALA A 55 19.33 -0.96 -1.44
N ALA A 56 18.14 -0.45 -1.13
CA ALA A 56 17.54 -0.48 0.21
C ALA A 56 17.18 -1.92 0.61
N PHE A 57 16.65 -2.72 -0.32
CA PHE A 57 16.44 -4.15 -0.09
C PHE A 57 17.75 -4.90 0.17
N ASP A 58 18.80 -4.67 -0.65
CA ASP A 58 20.11 -5.30 -0.47
C ASP A 58 20.82 -4.87 0.84
N GLN A 59 20.51 -3.67 1.36
CA GLN A 59 20.95 -3.26 2.70
C GLN A 59 20.23 -4.03 3.80
N LEU A 60 18.92 -4.24 3.68
CA LEU A 60 18.14 -5.01 4.65
C LEU A 60 18.61 -6.47 4.73
N MET A 61 18.87 -7.11 3.58
CA MET A 61 19.42 -8.48 3.52
C MET A 61 20.76 -8.62 4.25
N ARG A 62 21.63 -7.61 4.17
CA ARG A 62 22.91 -7.60 4.91
C ARG A 62 22.73 -7.32 6.39
N ARG A 63 21.74 -6.50 6.75
CA ARG A 63 21.45 -6.09 8.14
C ARG A 63 20.82 -7.23 8.94
N PHE A 64 19.99 -8.04 8.30
CA PHE A 64 19.26 -9.15 8.88
C PHE A 64 19.53 -10.43 8.07
N PRO A 65 20.73 -11.01 8.16
CA PRO A 65 20.99 -12.28 7.51
C PRO A 65 20.17 -13.38 8.20
N ASP A 66 19.47 -14.20 7.43
CA ASP A 66 18.60 -15.28 7.92
C ASP A 66 19.36 -16.44 8.61
N HIS A 67 20.66 -16.29 8.85
CA HIS A 67 21.50 -17.26 9.54
C HIS A 67 21.53 -16.97 11.05
N ALA A 68 20.44 -17.31 11.73
CA ALA A 68 20.49 -17.60 13.16
C ALA A 68 21.11 -18.99 13.35
N ALA A 69 22.33 -19.01 13.88
CA ALA A 69 22.97 -20.08 14.66
C ALA A 69 22.46 -21.52 14.44
N ALA A 70 23.08 -22.25 13.52
CA ALA A 70 23.22 -23.70 13.61
C ALA A 70 24.47 -24.06 14.43
N GLU A 71 24.71 -23.35 15.54
CA GLU A 71 25.75 -23.68 16.51
C GLU A 71 25.12 -23.65 17.90
N GLY A 72 24.93 -24.84 18.46
CA GLY A 72 24.48 -25.05 19.82
C GLY A 72 23.34 -26.07 19.91
N GLU A 73 23.68 -27.36 19.77
CA GLU A 73 23.25 -28.47 20.63
C GLU A 73 23.16 -29.81 19.87
N VAL A 74 24.28 -30.54 19.77
CA VAL A 74 24.33 -32.00 20.01
C VAL A 74 25.72 -32.36 20.53
N ARG A 75 25.80 -32.54 21.86
CA ARG A 75 26.83 -33.20 22.69
C ARG A 75 28.28 -32.69 22.69
#